data_AF-A0A935WP97-F1
#
_entry.id   AF-A0A935WP97-F1
#
_cell.length_a   1.000
_cell.length_b   1.000
_cell.length_c   1.000
_cell.angle_alpha   90.00
_cell.angle_beta   90.00
_cell.angle_gamma   90.00
#
_symmetry.space_group_name_H-M   'P 1'
#
loop_
_entity.id
_entity.type
_entity.pdbx_description
1 polymer ?
#
loop_
_entity_poly.entity_id
_entity_poly.type
_entity_poly.pdbx_seq_one_letter_code
_entity_poly.pdbx_strand_id
1 'polypeptide(L)'
;MNKRKRDVEKDYPLDQFVEKLRRLADAIEKGERFEIQIAGERVYVPVRATFNIEHERGDGEEEIEFQIVGSEITDLHFKRGSRSASPRRGSGRVLGGRVTGPACQYDHHRAFCR
;
A
#
# COMPACT_ATOMS: atom_id res chain seq x y z
N MET A 1 -23.10 -4.77 12.46
CA MET A 1 -23.46 -4.73 11.02
C MET A 1 -22.67 -5.85 10.36
N ASN A 2 -23.32 -6.97 10.00
CA ASN A 2 -22.64 -8.13 9.41
C ASN A 2 -21.97 -7.72 8.09
N LYS A 3 -20.65 -7.81 8.01
CA LYS A 3 -19.97 -7.78 6.72
C LYS A 3 -20.45 -8.99 5.93
N ARG A 4 -20.86 -8.78 4.67
CA ARG A 4 -21.16 -9.91 3.79
C ARG A 4 -19.89 -10.74 3.65
N LYS A 5 -20.02 -12.05 3.85
CA LYS A 5 -18.93 -13.00 3.57
C LYS A 5 -18.63 -12.89 2.08
N ARG A 6 -17.40 -12.53 1.73
CA ARG A 6 -16.93 -12.40 0.35
C ARG A 6 -15.60 -13.09 0.30
N ASP A 7 -15.63 -14.29 -0.25
CA ASP A 7 -14.45 -15.11 -0.49
C ASP A 7 -14.14 -14.92 -1.97
N VAL A 8 -13.02 -14.27 -2.29
CA VAL A 8 -12.65 -13.88 -3.65
C VAL A 8 -11.19 -14.25 -3.89
N GLU A 9 -10.95 -15.05 -4.92
CA GLU A 9 -9.62 -15.52 -5.29
C GLU A 9 -9.30 -15.06 -6.71
N LYS A 10 -8.04 -14.69 -6.95
CA LYS A 10 -7.60 -14.23 -8.25
C LYS A 10 -6.12 -14.49 -8.49
N ASP A 11 -5.84 -15.21 -9.56
CA ASP A 11 -4.49 -15.31 -10.11
C ASP A 11 -4.05 -14.03 -10.80
N TYR A 12 -2.78 -13.69 -10.61
CA TYR A 12 -2.14 -12.55 -11.26
C TYR A 12 -0.92 -12.99 -12.06
N PRO A 13 -0.63 -12.31 -13.18
CA PRO A 13 0.70 -12.35 -13.78
C PRO A 13 1.79 -11.96 -12.77
N LEU A 14 3.00 -12.51 -12.94
CA LEU A 14 4.11 -12.38 -11.99
C LEU A 14 4.46 -10.92 -11.65
N ASP A 15 4.48 -10.04 -12.66
CA ASP A 15 4.77 -8.61 -12.49
C ASP A 15 3.74 -7.91 -11.59
N GLN A 16 2.46 -8.18 -11.81
CA GLN A 16 1.36 -7.63 -11.01
C GLN A 16 1.33 -8.19 -9.59
N PHE A 17 1.74 -9.45 -9.41
CA PHE A 17 1.88 -10.05 -8.09
C PHE A 17 3.03 -9.39 -7.32
N VAL A 18 4.19 -9.27 -7.95
CA VAL A 18 5.38 -8.61 -7.35
C VAL A 18 5.10 -7.14 -7.02
N GLU A 19 4.39 -6.41 -7.88
CA GLU A 19 4.01 -5.02 -7.60
C GLU A 19 3.16 -4.90 -6.31
N LYS A 20 2.20 -5.80 -6.11
CA LYS A 20 1.37 -5.82 -4.91
C LYS A 20 2.18 -6.11 -3.66
N LEU A 21 3.10 -7.07 -3.72
CA LEU A 21 4.00 -7.37 -2.60
C LEU A 21 4.88 -6.18 -2.23
N ARG A 22 5.45 -5.47 -3.22
CA ARG A 22 6.26 -4.28 -2.96
C ARG A 22 5.45 -3.18 -2.29
N ARG A 23 4.24 -2.89 -2.80
CA ARG A 23 3.36 -1.88 -2.20
C ARG A 23 2.93 -2.24 -0.79
N LEU A 24 2.70 -3.53 -0.53
CA LEU A 24 2.40 -4.02 0.82
C LEU A 24 3.60 -3.81 1.74
N ALA A 25 4.80 -4.22 1.32
CA ALA A 25 6.03 -4.01 2.08
C ALA A 25 6.26 -2.52 2.40
N ASP A 26 6.15 -1.64 1.40
CA ASP A 26 6.28 -0.19 1.57
C ASP A 26 5.30 0.36 2.61
N ALA A 27 4.05 -0.09 2.60
CA ALA A 27 3.02 0.37 3.54
C ALA A 27 3.31 -0.11 4.97
N ILE A 28 3.75 -1.36 5.13
CA ILE A 28 4.13 -1.94 6.43
C ILE A 28 5.32 -1.16 7.01
N GLU A 29 6.37 -0.95 6.23
CA GLU A 29 7.57 -0.23 6.66
C GLU A 29 7.28 1.22 7.07
N LYS A 30 6.34 1.88 6.38
CA LYS A 30 5.91 3.25 6.70
C LYS A 30 4.90 3.33 7.84
N GLY A 31 4.36 2.21 8.30
CA GLY A 31 3.25 2.20 9.26
C GLY A 31 1.96 2.82 8.70
N GLU A 32 1.77 2.71 7.39
CA GLU A 32 0.62 3.24 6.67
C GLU A 32 -0.45 2.17 6.45
N ARG A 33 -1.68 2.62 6.14
CA ARG A 33 -2.75 1.70 5.74
C ARG A 33 -2.47 1.21 4.33
N PHE A 34 -2.69 -0.08 4.10
CA PHE A 34 -2.58 -0.65 2.76
C PHE A 34 -3.97 -0.84 2.14
N GLU A 35 -4.12 -0.40 0.89
CA GLU A 35 -5.32 -0.61 0.09
C GLU A 35 -4.98 -1.49 -1.12
N ILE A 36 -5.78 -2.53 -1.33
CA ILE A 36 -5.64 -3.46 -2.44
C ILE A 36 -6.98 -3.68 -3.13
N GLN A 37 -6.94 -3.91 -4.45
CA GLN A 37 -8.09 -4.39 -5.21
C GLN A 37 -7.87 -5.84 -5.63
N ILE A 38 -8.86 -6.69 -5.37
CA ILE A 38 -8.85 -8.11 -5.69
C ILE A 38 -10.15 -8.43 -6.42
N ALA A 39 -10.06 -8.88 -7.68
CA ALA A 39 -11.22 -9.20 -8.52
C ALA A 39 -12.34 -8.11 -8.52
N GLY A 40 -11.94 -6.83 -8.48
CA GLY A 40 -12.86 -5.68 -8.46
C GLY A 40 -13.36 -5.27 -7.07
N GLU A 41 -13.00 -6.00 -6.02
CA GLU A 41 -13.29 -5.64 -4.64
C GLU A 41 -12.13 -4.85 -4.03
N ARG A 42 -12.44 -3.74 -3.36
CA ARG A 42 -11.45 -2.94 -2.62
C ARG A 42 -11.41 -3.38 -1.15
N VAL A 43 -10.23 -3.79 -0.70
CA VAL A 43 -9.95 -4.23 0.67
C VAL A 43 -8.99 -3.24 1.34
N TYR A 44 -9.28 -2.90 2.60
CA TYR A 44 -8.45 -2.03 3.42
C TYR A 44 -7.82 -2.82 4.56
N VAL A 45 -6.49 -2.78 4.62
CA VAL A 45 -5.70 -3.41 5.68
C VAL A 45 -5.31 -2.33 6.70
N PRO A 46 -5.66 -2.50 7.99
CA PRO A 46 -5.29 -1.55 9.03
C PRO A 46 -3.80 -1.63 9.35
N VAL A 47 -3.23 -0.53 9.85
CA VAL A 47 -1.81 -0.44 10.29
C VAL A 47 -1.45 -1.49 11.34
N ARG A 48 -2.42 -1.93 12.14
CA ARG A 48 -2.26 -2.92 13.21
C ARG A 48 -2.74 -4.32 12.81
N ALA A 49 -2.69 -4.64 11.53
CA ALA A 49 -2.95 -6.01 11.08
C ALA A 49 -1.84 -6.96 11.60
N THR A 50 -2.21 -8.21 11.81
CA THR A 50 -1.26 -9.29 12.10
C THR A 50 -0.87 -9.97 10.80
N PHE A 51 0.40 -10.34 10.66
CA PHE A 51 0.94 -11.00 9.47
C PHE A 51 1.42 -12.39 9.85
N ASN A 52 0.96 -13.40 9.11
CA ASN A 52 1.36 -14.79 9.27
C ASN A 52 1.91 -15.32 7.94
N ILE A 53 2.83 -16.28 8.01
CA ILE A 53 3.26 -17.05 6.85
C ILE A 53 2.97 -18.50 7.19
N GLU A 54 2.14 -19.13 6.36
CA GLU A 54 1.78 -20.53 6.49
C GLU A 54 2.47 -21.34 5.38
N HIS A 55 2.85 -22.56 5.72
CA HIS A 55 3.46 -23.51 4.79
C HIS A 55 2.80 -24.87 5.01
N GLU A 56 2.23 -25.42 3.95
CA GLU A 56 1.53 -26.71 3.98
C GLU A 56 2.11 -27.66 2.95
N ARG A 57 2.14 -28.95 3.31
CA ARG A 57 2.53 -30.06 2.44
C ARG A 57 1.50 -31.17 2.56
N GLY A 58 0.86 -31.52 1.45
CA GLY A 58 -0.20 -32.52 1.40
C GLY A 58 -0.53 -32.90 -0.03
N ASP A 59 -1.02 -34.12 -0.26
CA ASP A 59 -1.53 -34.59 -1.57
C ASP A 59 -0.63 -34.37 -2.80
N GLY A 60 0.68 -34.33 -2.60
CA GLY A 60 1.66 -34.10 -3.67
C GLY A 60 1.91 -32.63 -4.00
N GLU A 61 1.39 -31.72 -3.18
CA GLU A 61 1.48 -30.28 -3.32
C GLU A 61 2.27 -29.66 -2.16
N GLU A 62 2.84 -28.49 -2.43
CA GLU A 62 3.58 -27.68 -1.46
C GLU A 62 3.17 -26.22 -1.64
N GLU A 63 2.57 -25.65 -0.60
CA GLU A 63 1.94 -24.33 -0.65
C GLU A 63 2.54 -23.40 0.40
N ILE A 64 2.74 -22.13 0.02
CA ILE A 64 3.15 -21.07 0.95
C ILE A 64 2.15 -19.93 0.81
N GLU A 65 1.57 -19.53 1.94
CA GLU A 65 0.60 -18.43 2.00
C GLU A 65 1.09 -17.29 2.88
N PHE A 66 0.91 -16.07 2.38
CA PHE A 66 1.06 -14.85 3.17
C PHE A 66 -0.31 -14.38 3.63
N GLN A 67 -0.59 -14.50 4.92
CA GLN A 67 -1.89 -14.16 5.48
C GLN A 67 -1.82 -12.85 6.27
N ILE A 68 -2.84 -12.01 6.06
CA ILE A 68 -2.97 -10.69 6.68
C ILE A 68 -4.29 -10.65 7.43
N VAL A 69 -4.22 -10.68 8.76
CA VAL A 69 -5.39 -10.71 9.62
C VAL A 69 -5.66 -9.32 10.18
N GLY A 70 -6.71 -8.67 9.70
CA GLY A 70 -7.20 -7.41 10.25
C GLY A 70 -8.10 -7.65 11.47
N SER A 71 -7.75 -7.08 12.63
CA SER A 71 -8.71 -6.88 13.73
C SER A 71 -9.73 -5.80 13.32
N GLU A 72 -10.93 -5.80 13.93
CA GLU A 72 -12.10 -5.03 13.48
C GLU A 72 -11.77 -3.65 12.88
N ILE A 73 -12.42 -3.32 11.75
CA ILE A 73 -12.39 -1.99 11.13
C ILE A 73 -13.13 -1.01 12.07
N THR A 74 -12.55 -0.71 13.22
CA THR A 74 -12.87 0.49 13.97
C THR A 74 -11.93 1.56 13.46
N ASP A 75 -12.32 2.14 12.33
CA ASP A 75 -11.79 3.42 11.86
C ASP A 75 -12.27 4.57 12.75
N LEU A 76 -12.13 4.42 14.07
CA LEU A 76 -12.32 5.50 15.01
C LEU A 76 -11.01 6.26 15.13
N HIS A 77 -11.00 7.43 14.50
CA HIS A 77 -10.00 8.52 14.60
C HIS A 77 -8.86 8.52 13.59
N PHE A 78 -9.20 8.65 12.31
CA PHE A 78 -8.47 9.65 11.50
C PHE A 78 -9.28 10.94 11.51
N LYS A 79 -8.96 11.85 12.45
CA LYS A 79 -9.47 13.22 12.37
C LYS A 79 -9.04 13.76 11.02
N ARG A 80 -10.04 14.09 10.18
CA ARG A 80 -9.89 14.86 8.94
C ARG A 80 -8.87 15.96 9.18
N GLY A 81 -7.69 15.84 8.56
CA GLY A 81 -6.77 16.96 8.44
C GLY A 81 -7.56 18.12 7.84
N SER A 82 -7.72 19.17 8.63
CA SER A 82 -8.29 20.44 8.23
C SER A 82 -7.59 20.91 6.96
N ARG A 83 -8.30 20.90 5.83
CA ARG A 83 -7.93 21.76 4.71
C ARG A 83 -8.13 23.18 5.20
N SER A 84 -7.08 23.81 5.71
CA SER A 84 -7.03 25.25 5.90
C SER A 84 -7.30 25.88 4.54
N ALA A 85 -8.36 26.67 4.46
CA ALA A 85 -8.64 27.51 3.31
C ALA A 85 -7.44 28.44 3.10
N SER A 86 -6.75 28.28 1.98
CA SER A 86 -5.76 29.26 1.53
C SER A 86 -6.47 30.59 1.21
N PRO A 87 -6.02 31.75 1.73
CA PRO A 87 -6.58 33.02 1.33
C PRO A 87 -6.18 33.31 -0.11
N ARG A 88 -7.17 33.59 -0.97
CA ARG A 88 -6.95 34.14 -2.31
C ARG A 88 -6.08 35.40 -2.18
N ARG A 89 -4.84 35.35 -2.67
CA ARG A 89 -4.02 36.54 -2.95
C ARG A 89 -3.79 36.66 -4.45
N GLY A 90 -4.38 37.74 -4.98
CA GLY A 90 -3.82 38.69 -5.94
C GLY A 90 -3.01 38.17 -7.13
N SER A 91 -3.49 38.51 -8.32
CA SER A 91 -2.73 38.53 -9.56
C SER A 91 -1.38 39.25 -9.40
N GLY A 92 -0.29 38.49 -9.51
CA GLY A 92 1.07 39.01 -9.62
C GLY A 92 1.76 38.36 -10.82
N ARG A 93 1.95 39.13 -11.89
CA ARG A 93 2.73 38.77 -13.07
C ARG A 93 4.21 38.65 -12.67
N VAL A 94 4.82 37.48 -12.90
CA VAL A 94 6.29 37.32 -12.84
C VAL A 94 6.77 36.73 -14.16
N LEU A 95 7.67 37.47 -14.80
CA LEU A 95 8.36 37.12 -16.03
C LEU A 95 9.56 36.21 -15.71
N GLY A 96 9.75 35.15 -16.51
CA GLY A 96 11.04 34.54 -16.86
C GLY A 96 11.92 33.96 -15.75
N GLY A 97 12.05 32.63 -15.70
CA GLY A 97 13.11 31.96 -14.96
C GLY A 97 13.19 30.47 -15.29
N ARG A 98 14.34 30.02 -15.79
CA ARG A 98 14.62 28.64 -16.26
C ARG A 98 14.43 27.61 -15.14
N VAL A 99 13.85 26.47 -15.49
CA VAL A 99 13.77 25.28 -14.63
C VAL A 99 14.98 24.40 -14.94
N THR A 100 15.90 24.26 -13.99
CA THR A 100 16.89 23.18 -13.98
C THR A 100 16.78 22.49 -12.63
N GLY A 101 16.04 21.38 -12.57
CA GLY A 101 16.04 20.47 -11.44
C GLY A 101 16.99 19.30 -11.73
N PRO A 102 17.71 18.78 -10.72
CA PRO A 102 18.49 17.56 -10.89
C PRO A 102 17.55 16.34 -11.00
N ALA A 103 17.89 15.44 -11.90
CA ALA A 103 17.20 14.17 -12.11
C ALA A 103 17.27 13.30 -10.84
N CYS A 104 16.13 12.75 -10.41
CA CYS A 104 16.10 11.62 -9.48
C CYS A 104 16.75 10.41 -10.17
N GLN A 105 17.97 10.07 -9.77
CA GLN A 105 18.56 8.78 -10.10
C GLN A 105 18.10 7.76 -9.08
N TYR A 106 17.32 6.79 -9.55
CA TYR A 106 17.01 5.55 -8.85
C TYR A 106 18.27 4.69 -8.91
N ASP A 107 19.02 4.61 -7.81
CA ASP A 107 20.21 3.76 -7.73
C ASP A 107 19.81 2.37 -7.24
N HIS A 108 19.48 1.50 -8.20
CA HIS A 108 19.41 0.05 -8.00
C HIS A 108 20.84 -0.49 -8.03
N HIS A 109 21.65 -0.34 -6.97
CA HIS A 109 22.82 -1.21 -6.70
C HIS A 109 23.61 -0.75 -5.45
N ARG A 110 23.50 -1.51 -4.35
CA ARG A 110 24.59 -1.97 -3.45
C ARG A 110 23.96 -2.46 -2.14
N ALA A 111 23.91 -3.76 -1.87
CA ALA A 111 25.03 -4.60 -1.43
C ALA A 111 25.61 -4.14 -0.08
N PHE A 112 25.19 -4.88 0.97
CA PHE A 112 25.95 -5.33 2.15
C PHE A 112 26.90 -4.38 2.92
N CYS A 113 26.90 -4.63 4.25
CA CYS A 113 27.74 -4.11 5.34
C CYS A 113 27.26 -2.76 5.93
N ARG A 114 26.95 -2.67 7.23
CA ARG A 114 27.67 -3.19 8.40
C ARG A 114 26.73 -3.52 9.55
#